data_AF-X1J574-F1
#
_entry.id   AF-X1J574-F1
#
_cell.length_a   1.000
_cell.length_b   1.000
_cell.length_c   1.000
_cell.angle_alpha   90.00
_cell.angle_beta   90.00
_cell.angle_gamma   90.00
#
_symmetry.space_group_name_H-M   'P 1'
#
loop_
_entity.id
_entity.type
_entity.pdbx_description
1 polymer ?
#
loop_
_entity_poly.entity_id
_entity_poly.type
_entity_poly.pdbx_seq_one_letter_code
_entity_poly.pdbx_strand_id
1 'polypeptide(L)'
;MRVLKSRATAVKAPLSVTGSDIDFSQRFETSREHGPHTRICLTTPTSKFEHLRVPLHGKHQAINCGLALAMLDKLKSAGYKIDNGKAAEGLHKVSLIGRMEMIWDDPRIMIDAAHNAASIHALIHAIGQNIPYDSMVI
;
A
#
# COMPACT_ATOMS: atom_id res chain seq x y z
N MET A 1 3.55 -12.58 -12.34
CA MET A 1 4.21 -13.43 -11.32
C MET A 1 5.24 -14.43 -11.88
N ARG A 2 5.10 -14.95 -13.11
CA ARG A 2 6.03 -15.94 -13.72
C ARG A 2 7.52 -15.57 -13.62
N VAL A 3 7.86 -14.32 -13.95
CA VAL A 3 9.25 -13.83 -13.94
C VAL A 3 9.86 -13.84 -12.53
N LEU A 4 9.14 -13.30 -11.53
CA LEU A 4 9.60 -13.26 -10.13
C LEU A 4 9.79 -14.67 -9.57
N LYS A 5 8.85 -15.59 -9.83
CA LYS A 5 8.95 -16.99 -9.40
C LYS A 5 10.15 -17.70 -10.02
N SER A 6 10.31 -17.56 -11.34
CA SER A 6 11.46 -18.15 -12.06
C SER A 6 12.79 -17.62 -11.52
N ARG A 7 12.89 -16.30 -11.29
CA ARG A 7 14.11 -15.69 -10.76
C ARG A 7 14.40 -16.15 -9.33
N ALA A 8 13.40 -16.17 -8.45
CA ALA A 8 13.56 -16.61 -7.06
C ALA A 8 14.07 -18.06 -6.99
N THR A 9 13.51 -18.97 -7.80
CA THR A 9 14.00 -20.35 -7.91
C THR A 9 15.44 -20.41 -8.41
N ALA A 10 15.78 -19.64 -9.45
CA ALA A 10 17.13 -19.63 -10.01
C ALA A 10 18.19 -19.17 -9.00
N VAL A 11 17.86 -18.21 -8.13
CA VAL A 11 18.78 -17.72 -7.08
C VAL A 11 18.60 -18.42 -5.73
N LYS A 12 17.73 -19.44 -5.65
CA LYS A 12 17.37 -20.14 -4.40
C LYS A 12 16.87 -19.20 -3.28
N ALA A 13 16.21 -18.11 -3.66
CA ALA A 13 15.61 -17.19 -2.70
C ALA A 13 14.18 -17.64 -2.32
N PRO A 14 13.77 -17.49 -1.05
CA PRO A 14 12.39 -17.71 -0.66
C PRO A 14 11.47 -16.71 -1.36
N LEU A 15 10.28 -17.16 -1.74
CA LEU A 15 9.24 -16.32 -2.33
C LEU A 15 7.94 -16.50 -1.56
N SER A 16 7.28 -15.40 -1.25
CA SER A 16 5.93 -15.38 -0.70
C SER A 16 5.16 -14.25 -1.35
N VAL A 17 3.88 -14.46 -1.63
CA VAL A 17 2.99 -13.52 -2.31
C VAL A 17 1.87 -13.09 -1.37
N THR A 18 1.77 -11.79 -1.13
CA THR A 18 0.68 -11.21 -0.33
C THR A 18 -0.69 -11.48 -0.97
N GLY A 19 -1.64 -12.01 -0.18
CA GLY A 19 -2.96 -12.42 -0.66
C GLY A 19 -3.00 -13.82 -1.29
N SER A 20 -1.87 -14.56 -1.28
CA SER A 20 -1.84 -15.98 -1.66
C SER A 20 -1.16 -16.82 -0.58
N ASP A 21 0.10 -16.53 -0.28
CA ASP A 21 0.88 -17.23 0.76
C ASP A 21 0.77 -16.54 2.12
N ILE A 22 0.37 -15.27 2.13
CA ILE A 22 0.17 -14.45 3.32
C ILE A 22 -1.28 -14.02 3.36
N ASP A 23 -1.95 -14.28 4.47
CA ASP A 23 -3.33 -13.85 4.70
C ASP A 23 -3.39 -12.33 4.74
N PHE A 24 -4.04 -11.76 3.74
CA PHE A 24 -4.15 -10.34 3.53
C PHE A 24 -5.50 -10.02 2.92
N SER A 25 -6.19 -9.05 3.50
CA SER A 25 -7.40 -8.48 2.93
C SER A 25 -7.34 -6.97 2.97
N GLN A 26 -8.06 -6.34 2.04
CA GLN A 26 -8.18 -4.90 1.97
C GLN A 26 -9.64 -4.54 1.69
N ARG A 27 -10.07 -3.41 2.26
CA ARG A 27 -11.41 -2.88 2.06
C ARG A 27 -11.33 -1.38 1.85
N PHE A 28 -11.97 -0.91 0.80
CA PHE A 28 -12.20 0.52 0.60
C PHE A 28 -13.45 0.94 1.37
N GLU A 29 -13.37 2.08 2.06
CA GLU A 29 -14.49 2.66 2.79
C GLU A 29 -14.35 4.18 2.88
N THR A 30 -15.43 4.86 3.27
CA THR A 30 -15.44 6.30 3.51
C THR A 30 -15.77 6.55 4.97
N SER A 31 -14.98 7.39 5.64
CA SER A 31 -15.25 7.83 7.01
C SER A 31 -15.34 9.35 7.09
N ARG A 32 -15.93 9.87 8.17
CA ARG A 32 -16.01 11.32 8.42
C ARG A 32 -14.63 11.94 8.64
N GLU A 33 -13.73 11.21 9.29
CA GLU A 33 -12.41 11.72 9.68
C GLU A 33 -11.41 11.74 8.52
N HIS A 34 -11.46 10.72 7.65
CA HIS A 34 -10.43 10.51 6.62
C HIS A 34 -10.95 10.55 5.20
N GLY A 35 -12.26 10.76 5.00
CA GLY A 35 -12.86 10.64 3.68
C GLY A 35 -12.69 9.23 3.09
N PRO A 36 -12.56 9.11 1.76
CA PRO A 36 -12.30 7.85 1.09
C PRO A 36 -10.91 7.30 1.42
N HIS A 37 -10.83 6.08 1.92
CA HIS A 37 -9.56 5.46 2.28
C HIS A 37 -9.65 3.93 2.20
N THR A 38 -8.48 3.27 2.31
CA THR A 38 -8.42 1.81 2.37
C THR A 38 -7.98 1.36 3.76
N ARG A 39 -8.58 0.28 4.25
CA ARG A 39 -8.10 -0.48 5.41
C ARG A 39 -7.54 -1.81 4.96
N ILE A 40 -6.53 -2.28 5.67
CA ILE A 40 -5.91 -3.58 5.47
C ILE A 40 -5.94 -4.43 6.74
N CYS A 41 -6.06 -5.73 6.55
CA CYS A 41 -5.78 -6.73 7.57
C CYS A 41 -4.69 -7.66 7.06
N LEU A 42 -3.78 -8.06 7.94
CA LEU A 42 -2.68 -8.96 7.63
C LEU A 42 -2.45 -9.92 8.79
N THR A 43 -2.53 -11.22 8.50
CA THR A 43 -2.20 -12.27 9.47
C THR A 43 -1.01 -13.06 8.96
N THR A 44 -0.02 -13.22 9.83
CA THR A 44 1.22 -13.95 9.59
C THR A 44 1.53 -14.81 10.83
N PRO A 45 2.47 -15.77 10.76
CA PRO A 45 2.77 -16.63 11.90
C PRO A 45 3.16 -15.89 13.18
N THR A 46 3.79 -14.70 13.08
CA THR A 46 4.26 -13.95 14.27
C THR A 46 3.57 -12.60 14.46
N SER A 47 2.71 -12.18 13.52
CA SER A 47 2.12 -10.84 13.52
C SER A 47 0.67 -10.85 13.04
N LYS A 48 -0.16 -10.06 13.70
CA LYS A 48 -1.56 -9.84 13.35
C LYS A 48 -1.84 -8.34 13.34
N PHE A 49 -2.33 -7.83 12.21
CA PHE A 49 -2.71 -6.45 12.01
C PHE A 49 -4.16 -6.41 11.55
N GLU A 50 -5.01 -5.68 12.27
CA GLU A 50 -6.45 -5.64 12.00
C GLU A 50 -6.89 -4.20 11.74
N HIS A 51 -7.63 -4.02 10.65
CA HIS A 51 -8.28 -2.76 10.27
C HIS A 51 -7.34 -1.55 10.21
N LEU A 52 -6.08 -1.75 9.81
CA LEU A 52 -5.11 -0.66 9.70
C LEU A 52 -5.46 0.25 8.53
N ARG A 53 -5.57 1.55 8.80
CA ARG A 53 -5.73 2.58 7.75
C ARG A 53 -4.44 2.69 6.92
N VAL A 54 -4.59 2.70 5.61
CA VAL A 54 -3.53 3.02 4.66
C VAL A 54 -3.46 4.54 4.50
N PRO A 55 -2.31 5.20 4.75
CA PRO A 55 -2.21 6.65 4.69
C PRO A 55 -2.00 7.21 3.27
N LEU A 56 -2.03 6.36 2.25
CA LEU A 56 -1.74 6.70 0.86
C LEU A 56 -2.94 6.38 -0.02
N HIS A 57 -3.15 7.20 -1.06
CA HIS A 57 -4.27 7.02 -1.98
C HIS A 57 -4.04 5.84 -2.95
N GLY A 58 -5.13 5.16 -3.30
CA GLY A 58 -5.15 4.11 -4.30
C GLY A 58 -4.98 2.68 -3.77
N LYS A 59 -5.75 1.76 -4.36
CA LYS A 59 -5.75 0.32 -4.01
C LYS A 59 -4.37 -0.33 -4.06
N HIS A 60 -3.51 0.11 -4.98
CA HIS A 60 -2.16 -0.43 -5.11
C HIS A 60 -1.30 -0.12 -3.88
N GLN A 61 -1.54 1.00 -3.19
CA GLN A 61 -0.80 1.35 -1.97
C GLN A 61 -1.19 0.48 -0.79
N ALA A 62 -2.44 0.02 -0.71
CA ALA A 62 -2.84 -0.94 0.30
C ALA A 62 -2.10 -2.28 0.15
N ILE A 63 -1.90 -2.75 -1.08
CA ILE A 63 -1.06 -3.92 -1.37
C ILE A 63 0.40 -3.66 -0.97
N ASN A 64 0.96 -2.49 -1.29
CA ASN A 64 2.32 -2.12 -0.90
C ASN A 64 2.50 -2.08 0.62
N CYS A 65 1.51 -1.54 1.36
CA CYS A 65 1.52 -1.50 2.81
C CYS A 65 1.44 -2.91 3.42
N GLY A 66 0.56 -3.77 2.87
CA GLY A 66 0.50 -5.18 3.26
C GLY A 66 1.83 -5.92 3.02
N LEU A 67 2.47 -5.67 1.88
CA LEU A 67 3.79 -6.23 1.57
C LEU A 67 4.86 -5.75 2.56
N ALA A 68 4.89 -4.46 2.88
CA ALA A 68 5.83 -3.91 3.86
C ALA A 68 5.65 -4.55 5.25
N LEU A 69 4.42 -4.71 5.73
CA LEU A 69 4.13 -5.39 7.01
C LEU A 69 4.54 -6.87 6.97
N ALA A 70 4.29 -7.57 5.86
CA ALA A 70 4.73 -8.95 5.70
C ALA A 70 6.26 -9.09 5.70
N MET A 71 6.98 -8.12 5.14
CA MET A 71 8.45 -8.08 5.21
C MET A 71 8.94 -7.92 6.65
N LEU A 72 8.27 -7.11 7.47
CA LEU A 72 8.60 -7.00 8.90
C LEU A 72 8.43 -8.34 9.63
N ASP A 73 7.38 -9.10 9.32
CA ASP A 73 7.20 -10.45 9.89
C ASP A 73 8.32 -11.43 9.47
N LYS A 74 8.79 -11.34 8.22
CA LYS A 74 9.96 -12.12 7.77
C LYS A 74 11.24 -11.72 8.50
N LEU A 75 11.43 -10.44 8.78
CA LEU A 75 12.55 -9.98 9.61
C LEU A 75 12.43 -10.47 11.05
N LYS A 76 11.22 -10.48 11.64
CA LYS A 76 10.99 -11.10 12.97
C LYS A 76 11.39 -12.57 12.99
N SER A 77 10.98 -13.30 11.95
CA SER A 77 11.34 -14.71 11.77
C SER A 77 12.85 -14.94 11.62
N ALA A 78 13.59 -13.92 11.18
CA ALA A 78 15.06 -13.91 11.10
C ALA A 78 15.76 -13.45 12.39
N GLY A 79 15.02 -13.24 13.48
CA GLY A 79 15.56 -12.89 14.81
C GLY A 79 15.57 -11.40 15.14
N TYR A 80 15.05 -10.53 14.25
CA TYR A 80 14.95 -9.10 14.55
C TYR A 80 13.82 -8.82 15.54
N LYS A 81 14.09 -7.99 16.55
CA LYS A 81 13.07 -7.53 17.50
C LYS A 81 12.24 -6.41 16.88
N ILE A 82 11.07 -6.74 16.35
CA ILE A 82 10.14 -5.77 15.76
C ILE A 82 8.81 -5.83 16.51
N ASP A 83 8.39 -4.68 16.99
CA ASP A 83 7.13 -4.49 17.71
C ASP A 83 5.99 -4.17 16.73
N ASN A 84 4.88 -4.90 16.82
CA ASN A 84 3.75 -4.72 15.92
C ASN A 84 3.05 -3.36 16.13
N GLY A 85 2.98 -2.87 17.37
CA GLY A 85 2.42 -1.55 17.67
C GLY A 85 3.22 -0.44 17.01
N LYS A 86 4.56 -0.49 17.15
CA LYS A 86 5.47 0.45 16.46
C LYS A 86 5.42 0.33 14.95
N ALA A 87 5.26 -0.87 14.41
CA ALA A 87 5.07 -1.08 12.98
C ALA A 87 3.77 -0.43 12.47
N ALA A 88 2.66 -0.58 13.21
CA ALA A 88 1.38 0.05 12.88
C ALA A 88 1.45 1.58 13.00
N GLU A 89 2.08 2.10 14.06
CA GLU A 89 2.31 3.54 14.23
C GLU A 89 3.20 4.11 13.12
N GLY A 90 4.28 3.40 12.79
CA GLY A 90 5.17 3.75 11.69
C GLY A 90 4.44 3.79 10.35
N LEU A 91 3.60 2.79 10.07
CA LEU A 91 2.76 2.77 8.88
C LEU A 91 1.83 3.99 8.84
N HIS A 92 1.19 4.35 9.95
CA HIS A 92 0.26 5.49 10.00
C HIS A 92 0.92 6.84 9.64
N LYS A 93 2.22 6.98 9.89
CA LYS A 93 3.02 8.18 9.64
C LYS A 93 3.63 8.25 8.23
N VAL A 94 3.43 7.21 7.41
CA VAL A 94 4.01 7.17 6.06
C VAL A 94 3.39 8.26 5.17
N SER A 95 4.27 9.01 4.51
CA SER A 95 3.95 9.89 3.39
C SER A 95 4.94 9.59 2.25
N LEU A 96 4.54 9.84 1.01
CA LEU A 96 5.36 9.60 -0.18
C LEU A 96 5.31 10.81 -1.13
N ILE A 97 6.48 11.40 -1.36
CA ILE A 97 6.65 12.49 -2.33
C ILE A 97 6.42 11.96 -3.75
N GLY A 98 5.67 12.69 -4.56
CA GLY A 98 5.37 12.35 -5.96
C GLY A 98 4.42 11.17 -6.14
N ARG A 99 3.60 10.84 -5.12
CA ARG A 99 2.59 9.76 -5.19
C ARG A 99 1.22 10.30 -4.80
N MET A 100 0.45 10.73 -5.80
CA MET A 100 -0.79 11.49 -5.62
C MET A 100 -0.65 12.59 -4.55
N GLU A 101 0.46 13.33 -4.64
CA GLU A 101 0.82 14.36 -3.67
C GLU A 101 0.11 15.67 -4.05
N MET A 102 -0.68 16.21 -3.13
CA MET A 102 -1.30 17.53 -3.27
C MET A 102 -0.26 18.59 -2.92
N ILE A 103 0.11 19.41 -3.91
CA ILE A 103 1.13 20.48 -3.75
C ILE A 103 0.53 21.88 -3.74
N TRP A 104 -0.74 22.02 -4.11
CA TRP A 104 -1.48 23.29 -4.06
C TRP A 104 -2.98 23.01 -3.89
N ASP A 105 -3.65 23.82 -3.07
CA ASP A 105 -5.06 23.60 -2.71
C ASP A 105 -6.06 24.35 -3.59
N ASP A 106 -5.73 25.56 -4.07
CA ASP A 106 -6.64 26.35 -4.91
C ASP A 106 -5.89 27.20 -5.94
N PRO A 107 -5.88 26.82 -7.24
CA PRO A 107 -6.53 25.62 -7.80
C PRO A 107 -5.84 24.32 -7.35
N ARG A 108 -6.58 23.23 -7.17
CA ARG A 108 -5.97 21.96 -6.74
C ARG A 108 -4.93 21.45 -7.75
N ILE A 109 -3.68 21.31 -7.31
CA ILE A 109 -2.58 20.73 -8.10
C ILE A 109 -2.07 19.47 -7.39
N MET A 110 -2.14 18.34 -8.11
CA MET A 110 -1.67 17.03 -7.65
C MET A 110 -0.56 16.53 -8.58
N ILE A 111 0.50 15.97 -8.02
CA ILE A 111 1.60 15.36 -8.79
C ILE A 111 1.69 13.85 -8.54
N ASP A 112 2.05 13.10 -9.59
CA ASP A 112 2.32 11.67 -9.49
C ASP A 112 3.44 11.23 -10.46
N ALA A 113 4.31 10.33 -10.01
CA ALA A 113 5.42 9.79 -10.79
C ALA A 113 5.05 8.55 -11.64
N ALA A 114 3.77 8.35 -11.98
CA ALA A 114 3.33 7.33 -12.92
C ALA A 114 3.91 7.59 -14.32
N HIS A 115 4.56 6.57 -14.89
CA HIS A 115 5.31 6.70 -16.17
C HIS A 115 5.24 5.43 -17.02
N ASN A 116 4.43 4.45 -16.62
CA ASN A 116 4.17 3.23 -17.38
C ASN A 116 2.68 2.89 -17.34
N ALA A 117 2.21 2.07 -18.29
CA ALA A 117 0.80 1.75 -18.44
C ALA A 117 0.15 1.28 -17.13
N ALA A 118 0.78 0.35 -16.41
CA ALA A 118 0.26 -0.15 -15.14
C ALA A 118 0.12 0.95 -14.08
N SER A 119 1.12 1.82 -13.94
CA SER A 119 1.09 2.95 -13.00
C SER A 119 0.06 4.01 -13.37
N ILE A 120 -0.12 4.30 -14.67
CA ILE A 120 -1.11 5.28 -15.14
C ILE A 120 -2.53 4.74 -14.91
N HIS A 121 -2.78 3.45 -15.21
CA HIS A 121 -4.07 2.82 -14.89
C HIS A 121 -4.37 2.86 -13.39
N ALA A 122 -3.36 2.60 -12.56
CA ALA A 122 -3.51 2.68 -11.11
C ALA A 122 -3.80 4.12 -10.63
N LEU A 123 -3.15 5.12 -11.23
CA LEU A 123 -3.36 6.53 -10.94
C LEU A 123 -4.78 6.98 -11.30
N ILE A 124 -5.23 6.74 -12.53
CA ILE A 124 -6.59 7.13 -12.97
C ILE A 124 -7.67 6.48 -12.10
N HIS A 125 -7.50 5.20 -11.76
CA HIS A 125 -8.42 4.52 -10.85
C HIS A 125 -8.42 5.15 -9.45
N ALA A 126 -7.24 5.47 -8.92
CA ALA A 126 -7.10 6.07 -7.60
C ALA A 126 -7.66 7.50 -7.56
N ILE A 127 -7.47 8.30 -8.61
CA ILE A 127 -8.09 9.62 -8.74
C ILE A 127 -9.61 9.52 -8.64
N GLY A 128 -10.23 8.66 -9.46
CA GLY A 128 -11.69 8.49 -9.44
C GLY A 128 -12.26 7.97 -8.12
N GLN A 129 -11.44 7.31 -7.29
CA GLN A 129 -11.86 6.81 -5.97
C GLN A 129 -11.67 7.82 -4.84
N ASN A 130 -10.62 8.65 -4.91
CA ASN A 130 -10.14 9.40 -3.75
C ASN A 130 -10.26 10.92 -3.93
N ILE A 131 -10.33 11.41 -5.16
CA ILE A 131 -10.26 12.85 -5.45
C ILE A 131 -11.58 13.29 -6.09
N PRO A 132 -12.41 14.09 -5.40
CA PRO A 132 -13.61 14.66 -6.01
C PRO A 132 -13.20 15.80 -6.96
N TYR A 133 -13.71 15.86 -8.19
CA TYR A 133 -13.44 16.98 -9.11
C TYR A 133 -14.57 17.15 -10.13
N ASP A 134 -14.78 18.38 -10.59
CA ASP A 134 -15.74 18.69 -11.67
C ASP A 134 -15.06 18.62 -13.04
N SER A 135 -13.81 19.09 -13.11
CA SER A 135 -12.97 19.06 -14.31
C SER A 135 -11.53 18.80 -13.91
N MET A 136 -10.82 18.04 -14.74
CA MET A 136 -9.42 17.69 -14.53
C MET A 136 -8.64 17.99 -15.81
N VAL A 137 -7.51 18.68 -15.67
CA VAL A 137 -6.53 18.89 -16.72
C VAL A 137 -5.33 18.01 -16.39
N ILE A 138 -4.89 17.20 -17.36
CA ILE A 138 -3.72 16.30 -17.25
C ILE A 138 -2.62 16.85 -18.14
#